data_AF-A0A166RNV1-F1
#
_entry.id   AF-A0A166RNV1-F1
#
_cell.length_a   1.000
_cell.length_b   1.000
_cell.length_c   1.000
_cell.angle_alpha   90.00
_cell.angle_beta   90.00
_cell.angle_gamma   90.00
#
_symmetry.space_group_name_H-M   'P 1'
#
loop_
_entity.id
_entity.type
_entity.pdbx_description
1 polymer ?
#
loop_
_entity_poly.entity_id
_entity_poly.type
_entity_poly.pdbx_seq_one_letter_code
_entity_poly.pdbx_strand_id
1 'polypeptide(L)'
;MQKFHYKEYFWDVTKKIMTVFNDKDEPVYQLKLARGQQRFKLSLLFNYLWQEYEIEDGENRFYLSRNKGVFGWLLPTWQVYQNEQLMGRFRASSLLPLRFYYDTTEGDRFKFKFRFFTYNAEVRDESGRDVMSVAASIFKLKPEYRIEIHDGMTHPALLILLFQVGQEFISIARKSH
;
A
#
# COMPACT_ATOMS: atom_id res chain seq x y z
N MET A 1 20.18 -3.41 -3.07
CA MET A 1 19.03 -2.92 -3.85
C MET A 1 18.23 -4.12 -4.28
N GLN A 2 16.94 -4.15 -3.95
CA GLN A 2 16.03 -5.24 -4.29
C GLN A 2 15.00 -4.71 -5.29
N LYS A 3 14.68 -5.48 -6.32
CA LYS A 3 13.73 -5.07 -7.35
C LYS A 3 12.55 -6.02 -7.38
N PHE A 4 11.37 -5.45 -7.51
CA PHE A 4 10.11 -6.17 -7.56
C PHE A 4 9.23 -5.62 -8.67
N HIS A 5 8.30 -6.44 -9.12
CA HIS A 5 7.26 -5.97 -10.01
C HIS A 5 5.96 -6.76 -9.83
N TYR A 6 4.84 -6.12 -10.13
CA TYR A 6 3.55 -6.78 -10.22
C TYR A 6 2.60 -6.00 -11.12
N LYS A 7 1.58 -6.70 -11.62
CA LYS A 7 0.50 -6.12 -12.42
C LYS A 7 -0.73 -5.95 -11.55
N GLU A 8 -1.34 -4.78 -11.63
CA GLU A 8 -2.52 -4.46 -10.88
C GLU A 8 -3.78 -4.99 -11.57
N TYR A 9 -4.64 -5.72 -10.84
CA TYR A 9 -5.84 -6.38 -11.38
C TYR A 9 -7.19 -5.82 -10.86
N PHE A 10 -7.24 -4.66 -10.21
CA PHE A 10 -8.45 -4.19 -9.49
C PHE A 10 -9.70 -3.83 -10.33
N TRP A 11 -9.64 -3.88 -11.66
CA TRP A 11 -10.86 -3.77 -12.49
C TRP A 11 -11.67 -5.07 -12.54
N ASP A 12 -11.06 -6.17 -12.11
CA ASP A 12 -11.69 -7.48 -12.03
C ASP A 12 -11.73 -7.92 -10.57
N VAL A 13 -12.81 -7.52 -9.87
CA VAL A 13 -13.08 -7.74 -8.43
C VAL A 13 -13.01 -9.24 -8.03
N THR A 14 -12.86 -10.13 -9.00
CA THR A 14 -12.74 -11.58 -8.84
C THR A 14 -11.32 -12.03 -8.49
N LYS A 15 -10.26 -11.33 -8.93
CA LYS A 15 -8.86 -11.71 -8.63
C LYS A 15 -8.39 -11.04 -7.36
N LYS A 16 -8.65 -11.72 -6.23
CA LYS A 16 -8.37 -11.24 -4.86
C LYS A 16 -6.89 -11.27 -4.45
N ILE A 17 -6.02 -11.83 -5.29
CA ILE A 17 -4.61 -12.05 -4.98
C ILE A 17 -3.77 -11.59 -6.18
N MET A 18 -2.80 -10.73 -5.93
CA MET A 18 -1.78 -10.28 -6.87
C MET A 18 -0.45 -10.90 -6.47
N THR A 19 0.22 -11.54 -7.42
CA THR A 19 1.55 -12.09 -7.22
C THR A 19 2.59 -11.01 -7.47
N VAL A 20 3.51 -10.84 -6.52
CA VAL A 20 4.68 -9.97 -6.67
C VAL A 20 5.88 -10.83 -7.02
N PHE A 21 6.60 -10.40 -8.05
CA PHE A 21 7.77 -11.08 -8.59
C PHE A 21 9.03 -10.30 -8.27
N ASN A 22 10.15 -11.00 -8.10
CA ASN A 22 11.47 -10.37 -7.97
C ASN A 22 12.06 -10.01 -9.36
N ASP A 23 13.36 -9.71 -9.42
CA ASP A 23 14.10 -9.40 -10.65
C ASP A 23 14.36 -10.61 -11.56
N LYS A 24 14.20 -11.83 -11.04
CA LYS A 24 14.34 -13.11 -11.77
C LYS A 24 13.00 -13.68 -12.23
N ASP A 25 11.92 -12.90 -12.13
CA ASP A 25 10.54 -13.34 -12.40
C ASP A 25 10.07 -14.48 -11.48
N GLU A 26 10.69 -14.65 -10.31
CA GLU A 26 10.27 -15.63 -9.31
C GLU A 26 9.16 -15.02 -8.42
N PRO A 27 8.05 -15.73 -8.17
CA PRO A 27 7.00 -15.26 -7.29
C PRO A 27 7.49 -15.27 -5.84
N VAL A 28 7.55 -14.10 -5.20
CA VAL A 28 8.09 -13.94 -3.85
C VAL A 28 7.04 -13.53 -2.83
N TYR A 29 6.00 -12.77 -3.25
CA TYR A 29 4.94 -12.34 -2.34
C TYR A 29 3.54 -12.53 -2.94
N GLN A 30 2.57 -12.73 -2.05
CA GLN A 30 1.15 -12.71 -2.38
C GLN A 30 0.46 -11.53 -1.70
N LEU A 31 0.04 -10.55 -2.50
CA LEU A 31 -0.66 -9.34 -2.05
C LEU A 31 -2.16 -9.53 -2.27
N LYS A 32 -2.96 -9.47 -1.20
CA LYS A 32 -4.39 -9.75 -1.24
C LYS A 32 -5.21 -8.77 -0.41
N LEU A 33 -6.49 -8.69 -0.71
CA LEU A 33 -7.46 -8.07 0.19
C LEU A 33 -7.72 -9.03 1.35
N ALA A 34 -7.53 -8.57 2.59
CA ALA A 34 -7.70 -9.40 3.78
C ALA A 34 -9.16 -9.90 3.87
N ARG A 35 -9.33 -11.18 4.26
CA ARG A 35 -10.65 -11.81 4.42
C ARG A 35 -11.35 -11.23 5.65
N GLY A 36 -12.07 -10.12 5.47
CA GLY A 36 -12.66 -9.40 6.60
C GLY A 36 -14.01 -8.74 6.39
N GLN A 37 -14.53 -8.53 5.17
CA GLN A 37 -15.90 -8.02 4.99
C GLN A 37 -16.63 -8.65 3.80
N GLN A 38 -17.37 -9.71 4.13
CA GLN A 38 -18.48 -10.18 3.33
C GLN A 38 -19.59 -9.11 3.36
N ARG A 39 -19.88 -8.55 2.17
CA ARG A 39 -21.17 -8.02 1.74
C ARG A 39 -22.06 -7.36 2.81
N PHE A 40 -21.97 -6.03 2.91
CA PHE A 40 -23.18 -5.23 3.08
C PHE A 40 -23.29 -4.25 1.90
N LYS A 41 -24.47 -4.22 1.27
CA LYS A 41 -24.87 -3.26 0.22
C LYS A 41 -25.01 -1.83 0.80
N LEU A 42 -24.00 -1.31 1.48
CA LEU A 42 -23.84 0.13 1.62
C LEU A 42 -23.07 0.63 0.39
N SER A 43 -23.35 1.87 -0.04
CA SER A 43 -22.94 2.41 -1.35
C SER A 43 -21.50 2.07 -1.68
N LEU A 44 -21.22 1.71 -2.95
CA LEU A 44 -19.89 1.27 -3.43
C LEU A 44 -18.73 2.09 -2.85
N LEU A 45 -18.86 3.42 -2.77
CA LEU A 45 -17.83 4.34 -2.27
C LEU A 45 -17.39 4.06 -0.82
N PHE A 46 -18.31 3.72 0.08
CA PHE A 46 -17.96 3.43 1.47
C PHE A 46 -17.19 2.11 1.56
N ASN A 47 -17.61 1.06 0.85
CA ASN A 47 -16.96 -0.26 0.92
C ASN A 47 -15.50 -0.24 0.42
N TYR A 48 -15.14 0.61 -0.54
CA TYR A 48 -13.75 0.75 -0.99
C TYR A 48 -12.83 1.40 0.06
N LEU A 49 -13.38 2.29 0.88
CA LEU A 49 -12.61 2.98 1.91
C LEU A 49 -12.25 2.06 3.09
N TRP A 50 -13.01 1.00 3.34
CA TRP A 50 -12.82 0.10 4.50
C TRP A 50 -12.01 -1.16 4.18
N GLN A 51 -11.33 -1.21 3.04
CA GLN A 51 -10.55 -2.39 2.66
C GLN A 51 -9.34 -2.59 3.57
N GLU A 52 -9.16 -3.84 3.98
CA GLU A 52 -7.98 -4.33 4.68
C GLU A 52 -7.11 -5.06 3.65
N TYR A 53 -5.80 -4.86 3.73
CA TYR A 53 -4.83 -5.39 2.78
C TYR A 53 -3.82 -6.24 3.51
N GLU A 54 -3.31 -7.25 2.83
CA GLU A 54 -2.37 -8.21 3.38
C GLU A 54 -1.34 -8.59 2.33
N ILE A 55 -0.08 -8.76 2.74
CA ILE A 55 0.97 -9.36 1.92
C ILE A 55 1.69 -10.43 2.75
N GLU A 56 2.00 -11.55 2.11
CA GLU A 56 2.72 -12.66 2.73
C GLU A 56 3.82 -13.21 1.83
N ASP A 57 4.90 -13.71 2.45
CA ASP A 57 6.04 -14.37 1.80
C ASP A 57 6.16 -15.87 2.15
N GLY A 58 5.19 -16.38 2.91
CA GLY A 58 5.17 -17.75 3.44
C GLY A 58 5.64 -17.87 4.90
N GLU A 59 6.46 -16.94 5.39
CA GLU A 59 6.98 -16.89 6.76
C GLU A 59 6.42 -15.69 7.54
N ASN A 60 6.35 -14.54 6.88
CA ASN A 60 5.86 -13.28 7.38
C ASN A 60 4.53 -12.94 6.72
N ARG A 61 3.60 -12.48 7.56
CA ARG A 61 2.31 -11.93 7.15
C ARG A 61 2.20 -10.50 7.65
N PHE A 62 2.21 -9.55 6.71
CA PHE A 62 1.94 -8.14 7.01
C PHE A 62 0.51 -7.81 6.64
N TYR A 63 -0.20 -7.09 7.50
CA TYR A 63 -1.56 -6.65 7.19
C TYR A 63 -1.88 -5.28 7.77
N LEU A 64 -2.79 -4.57 7.10
CA LEU A 64 -3.30 -3.29 7.54
C LEU A 64 -4.75 -3.43 7.99
N SER A 65 -5.05 -2.93 9.19
CA SER A 65 -6.43 -2.74 9.65
C SER A 65 -6.72 -1.24 9.81
N ARG A 66 -7.86 -0.80 9.31
CA ARG A 66 -8.24 0.62 9.37
C ARG A 66 -8.65 0.99 10.80
N ASN A 67 -8.12 2.09 11.32
CA ASN A 67 -8.55 2.63 12.61
C ASN A 67 -9.99 3.17 12.49
N LYS A 68 -10.90 2.57 13.26
CA LYS A 68 -12.35 2.88 13.27
C LYS A 68 -12.74 3.96 14.30
N GLY A 69 -11.78 4.55 15.01
CA GLY A 69 -12.04 5.61 16.00
C GLY A 69 -12.51 6.93 15.38
N VAL A 70 -13.01 7.84 16.22
CA VAL A 70 -13.61 9.14 15.83
C VAL A 70 -12.70 9.98 14.91
N PHE A 71 -11.38 9.92 15.10
CA PHE A 71 -10.40 10.62 14.24
C PHE A 71 -10.17 9.95 12.87
N GLY A 72 -10.47 8.65 12.72
CA GLY A 72 -10.34 7.92 11.45
C GLY A 72 -11.39 8.31 10.39
N TRP A 73 -12.41 9.08 10.81
CA TRP A 73 -13.44 9.63 9.93
C TRP A 73 -12.97 10.91 9.20
N LEU A 74 -12.08 11.69 9.82
CA LEU A 74 -11.51 12.91 9.23
C LEU A 74 -10.30 12.60 8.33
N LEU A 75 -9.43 11.66 8.74
CA LEU A 75 -8.24 11.25 7.98
C LEU A 75 -8.04 9.74 8.02
N PRO A 76 -7.88 9.08 6.86
CA PRO A 76 -7.70 7.64 6.83
C PRO A 76 -6.38 7.27 7.50
N THR A 77 -6.48 6.42 8.52
CA THR A 77 -5.36 5.89 9.29
C THR A 77 -5.51 4.39 9.41
N TRP A 78 -4.43 3.66 9.18
CA TRP A 78 -4.32 2.21 9.29
C TRP A 78 -3.29 1.86 10.35
N GLN A 79 -3.60 0.84 11.15
CA GLN A 79 -2.64 0.14 11.98
C GLN A 79 -1.96 -0.93 11.13
N VAL A 80 -0.63 -1.01 11.23
CA VAL A 80 0.21 -1.93 10.47
C VAL A 80 0.67 -3.04 11.41
N TYR A 81 0.51 -4.28 11.00
CA TYR A 81 0.87 -5.45 11.78
C TYR A 81 1.81 -6.38 11.01
N GLN A 82 2.67 -7.09 11.74
CA GLN A 82 3.43 -8.25 11.27
C GLN A 82 3.11 -9.42 12.20
N ASN A 83 2.58 -10.53 11.68
CA ASN A 83 2.27 -11.73 12.46
C ASN A 83 1.52 -11.41 13.79
N GLU A 84 0.52 -10.52 13.72
CA GLU A 84 -0.30 -10.02 14.86
C GLU A 84 0.36 -8.97 15.78
N GLN A 85 1.67 -8.74 15.65
CA GLN A 85 2.36 -7.68 16.38
C GLN A 85 2.17 -6.32 15.69
N LEU A 86 1.78 -5.30 16.46
CA LEU A 86 1.65 -3.93 15.97
C LEU A 86 3.05 -3.37 15.63
N MET A 87 3.22 -2.93 14.39
CA MET A 87 4.48 -2.38 13.88
C MET A 87 4.45 -0.87 13.70
N GLY A 88 3.26 -0.28 13.61
CA GLY A 88 3.15 1.17 13.45
C GLY A 88 1.81 1.60 12.90
N ARG A 89 1.80 2.82 12.36
CA ARG A 89 0.60 3.46 11.81
C ARG A 89 0.90 4.07 10.45
N PHE A 90 0.08 3.74 9.48
CA PHE A 90 0.09 4.37 8.17
C PHE A 90 -1.06 5.38 8.10
N ARG A 91 -0.80 6.62 7.67
CA ARG A 91 -1.83 7.67 7.64
C ARG A 91 -1.68 8.58 6.45
N ALA A 92 -2.81 9.04 5.92
CA ALA A 92 -2.83 10.16 5.00
C ALA A 92 -2.83 11.50 5.75
N SER A 93 -2.24 12.51 5.15
CA SER A 93 -2.31 13.90 5.59
C SER A 93 -3.33 14.67 4.76
N SER A 94 -4.07 15.57 5.41
CA SER A 94 -5.11 16.43 4.80
C SER A 94 -4.56 17.54 3.90
N LEU A 95 -3.24 17.78 3.92
CA LEU A 95 -2.63 18.83 3.12
C LEU A 95 -2.46 18.37 1.68
N LEU A 96 -3.01 19.13 0.73
CA LEU A 96 -2.70 18.99 -0.70
C LEU A 96 -1.25 19.45 -0.96
N PRO A 97 -0.44 18.70 -1.73
CA PRO A 97 -0.74 17.39 -2.31
C PRO A 97 -0.80 16.30 -1.23
N LEU A 98 -1.79 15.40 -1.35
CA LEU A 98 -2.06 14.29 -0.42
C LEU A 98 -0.77 13.49 -0.17
N ARG A 99 -0.31 13.46 1.08
CA ARG A 99 0.92 12.78 1.51
C ARG A 99 0.57 11.65 2.46
N PHE A 100 1.37 10.60 2.43
CA PHE A 100 1.22 9.49 3.35
C PHE A 100 2.47 9.34 4.22
N TYR A 101 2.26 8.91 5.44
CA TYR A 101 3.30 8.70 6.42
C TYR A 101 3.12 7.33 7.08
N TYR A 102 4.19 6.58 7.18
CA TYR A 102 4.28 5.39 8.02
C TYR A 102 5.15 5.73 9.23
N ASP A 103 4.55 5.76 10.40
CA ASP A 103 5.21 5.98 11.69
C ASP A 103 5.38 4.61 12.38
N THR A 104 6.62 4.17 12.61
CA THR A 104 6.90 2.89 13.30
C THR A 104 6.65 3.01 14.80
N THR A 105 6.50 1.88 15.49
CA THR A 105 6.45 1.87 16.97
C THR A 105 7.78 2.27 17.62
N GLU A 106 8.88 2.16 16.89
CA GLU A 106 10.24 2.49 17.35
C GLU A 106 10.57 3.98 17.20
N GLY A 107 9.74 4.75 16.49
CA GLY A 107 9.86 6.20 16.35
C GLY A 107 10.29 6.66 14.95
N ASP A 108 10.62 5.73 14.05
CA ASP A 108 10.97 6.07 12.67
C ASP A 108 9.76 6.54 11.86
N ARG A 109 10.04 7.39 10.87
CA ARG A 109 9.03 7.88 9.94
C ARG A 109 9.46 7.69 8.49
N PHE A 110 8.57 7.11 7.70
CA PHE A 110 8.69 7.01 6.25
C PHE A 110 7.63 7.87 5.57
N LYS A 111 8.05 8.70 4.63
CA LYS A 111 7.20 9.60 3.87
C LYS A 111 7.00 9.07 2.47
N PHE A 112 5.75 8.79 2.13
CA PHE A 112 5.33 8.33 0.82
C PHE A 112 4.81 9.52 0.01
N LYS A 113 5.45 9.77 -1.13
CA LYS A 113 5.11 10.82 -2.08
C LYS A 113 4.64 10.18 -3.38
N PHE A 114 3.32 10.16 -3.57
CA PHE A 114 2.69 9.67 -4.79
C PHE A 114 2.60 10.78 -5.85
N ARG A 115 2.85 10.43 -7.11
CA ARG A 115 2.71 11.32 -8.27
C ARG A 115 1.41 11.00 -8.99
N PHE A 116 0.40 11.85 -8.76
CA PHE A 116 -0.99 11.66 -9.19
C PHE A 116 -1.20 11.28 -10.65
N PHE A 117 -0.42 11.84 -11.59
CA PHE A 117 -0.61 11.59 -13.02
C PHE A 117 0.11 10.35 -13.54
N THR A 118 1.24 9.99 -12.92
CA THR A 118 2.11 8.93 -13.43
C THR A 118 1.99 7.65 -12.62
N TYR A 119 1.23 7.63 -11.52
CA TYR A 119 1.14 6.48 -10.60
C TYR A 119 2.49 6.07 -10.00
N ASN A 120 3.51 6.94 -10.10
CA ASN A 120 4.81 6.71 -9.51
C ASN A 120 4.78 7.09 -8.03
N ALA A 121 5.67 6.49 -7.25
CA ALA A 121 5.85 6.86 -5.84
C ALA A 121 7.33 6.91 -5.47
N GLU A 122 7.63 7.75 -4.48
CA GLU A 122 8.93 7.83 -3.82
C GLU A 122 8.70 7.72 -2.32
N VAL A 123 9.54 6.96 -1.62
CA VAL A 123 9.52 6.79 -0.17
C VAL A 123 10.85 7.20 0.38
N ARG A 124 10.82 8.08 1.39
CA ARG A 124 12.02 8.55 2.08
C ARG A 124 11.88 8.36 3.58
N ASP A 125 12.99 8.12 4.25
CA ASP A 125 13.05 8.13 5.71
C ASP A 125 13.07 9.58 6.26
N GLU A 126 13.16 9.71 7.59
CA GLU A 126 13.20 11.00 8.28
C GLU A 126 14.46 11.81 7.92
N SER A 127 15.59 11.14 7.68
CA SER A 127 16.84 11.79 7.24
C SER A 127 16.81 12.23 5.78
N GLY A 128 15.74 11.90 5.04
CA GLY A 128 15.57 12.22 3.63
C GLY A 128 16.27 11.26 2.67
N ARG A 129 16.80 10.12 3.15
CA ARG A 129 17.37 9.07 2.31
C ARG A 129 16.27 8.40 1.51
N ASP A 130 16.60 8.00 0.28
CA ASP A 130 15.69 7.26 -0.58
C ASP A 130 15.61 5.80 -0.14
N VAL A 131 14.38 5.35 0.14
CA VAL A 131 14.08 4.02 0.70
C VAL A 131 13.48 3.14 -0.38
N MET A 132 12.55 3.69 -1.16
CA MET A 132 11.86 2.98 -2.23
C MET A 132 11.43 3.93 -3.32
N SER A 133 11.58 3.50 -4.57
CA SER A 133 10.99 4.15 -5.73
C SER A 133 10.05 3.21 -6.47
N VAL A 134 8.98 3.76 -7.03
CA VAL A 134 8.02 3.03 -7.84
C VAL A 134 7.81 3.76 -9.16
N ALA A 135 8.01 3.03 -10.25
CA ALA A 135 7.69 3.45 -11.60
C ALA A 135 6.50 2.63 -12.12
N ALA A 136 5.44 3.31 -12.52
CA ALA A 136 4.30 2.66 -13.14
C ALA A 136 4.39 2.75 -14.66
N SER A 137 4.02 1.65 -15.33
CA SER A 137 3.84 1.59 -16.78
C SER A 137 2.41 1.18 -17.08
N ILE A 138 1.70 1.99 -17.88
CA ILE A 138 0.33 1.70 -18.28
C ILE A 138 0.36 1.12 -19.69
N PHE A 139 0.34 -0.20 -19.81
CA PHE A 139 0.23 -0.89 -21.10
C PHE A 139 -1.13 -1.56 -21.21
N LYS A 140 -1.91 -1.25 -22.26
CA LYS A 140 -3.23 -1.86 -22.54
C LYS A 140 -4.21 -1.82 -21.34
N LEU A 141 -4.33 -0.66 -20.67
CA LEU A 141 -5.25 -0.39 -19.55
C LEU A 141 -4.96 -1.13 -18.23
N LYS A 142 -3.80 -1.78 -18.09
CA LYS A 142 -3.37 -2.40 -16.82
C LYS A 142 -2.07 -1.75 -16.35
N PRO A 143 -2.04 -1.14 -15.16
CA PRO A 143 -0.80 -0.63 -14.62
C PRO A 143 0.09 -1.80 -14.14
N GLU A 144 1.33 -1.75 -14.57
CA GLU A 144 2.43 -2.56 -14.04
C GLU A 144 3.30 -1.66 -13.17
N TYR A 145 3.55 -2.10 -11.94
CA TYR A 145 4.41 -1.38 -11.02
C TYR A 145 5.77 -2.06 -10.97
N ARG A 146 6.82 -1.26 -11.17
CA ARG A 146 8.22 -1.65 -10.95
C ARG A 146 8.71 -0.93 -9.71
N ILE A 147 9.18 -1.70 -8.74
CA ILE A 147 9.54 -1.22 -7.41
C ILE A 147 11.02 -1.49 -7.20
N GLU A 148 11.77 -0.46 -6.80
CA GLU A 148 13.15 -0.59 -6.36
C GLU A 148 13.22 -0.19 -4.89
N ILE A 149 13.75 -1.08 -4.04
CA ILE A 149 13.93 -0.87 -2.61
C ILE A 149 15.43 -0.79 -2.33
N HIS A 150 15.83 0.33 -1.75
CA HIS A 150 17.23 0.70 -1.50
C HIS A 150 17.63 0.48 -0.03
N ASP A 151 16.66 0.53 0.89
CA ASP A 151 16.86 0.23 2.31
C ASP A 151 16.91 -1.28 2.58
N GLY A 152 17.72 -1.67 3.57
CA GLY A 152 17.81 -3.05 4.07
C GLY A 152 17.20 -3.24 5.45
N MET A 153 16.81 -2.16 6.15
CA MET A 153 16.28 -2.24 7.52
C MET A 153 14.79 -2.59 7.53
N THR A 154 14.02 -2.08 6.57
CA THR A 154 12.59 -2.35 6.47
C THR A 154 12.32 -3.56 5.58
N HIS A 155 11.42 -4.46 6.01
CA HIS A 155 11.05 -5.63 5.21
C HIS A 155 10.41 -5.20 3.87
N PRO A 156 10.89 -5.69 2.71
CA PRO A 156 10.41 -5.22 1.40
C PRO A 156 8.91 -5.39 1.19
N ALA A 157 8.35 -6.51 1.63
CA ALA A 157 6.92 -6.79 1.51
C ALA A 157 6.06 -5.69 2.17
N LEU A 158 6.48 -5.17 3.34
CA LEU A 158 5.76 -4.11 4.03
C LEU A 158 5.69 -2.83 3.20
N LEU A 159 6.82 -2.40 2.61
CA LEU A 159 6.86 -1.19 1.77
C LEU A 159 5.96 -1.32 0.53
N ILE A 160 5.94 -2.51 -0.09
CA ILE A 160 5.07 -2.82 -1.23
C ILE A 160 3.59 -2.77 -0.83
N LEU A 161 3.24 -3.32 0.33
CA LEU A 161 1.88 -3.28 0.86
C LEU A 161 1.41 -1.84 1.11
N LEU A 162 2.24 -1.04 1.79
CA LEU A 162 1.93 0.37 2.08
C LEU A 162 1.78 1.21 0.80
N PHE A 163 2.62 0.96 -0.20
CA PHE A 163 2.49 1.55 -1.53
C PHE A 163 1.13 1.22 -2.15
N GLN A 164 0.74 -0.06 -2.19
CA GLN A 164 -0.54 -0.47 -2.78
C GLN A 164 -1.72 0.22 -2.10
N VAL A 165 -1.75 0.25 -0.76
CA VAL A 165 -2.85 0.88 0.00
C VAL A 165 -2.94 2.37 -0.30
N GLY A 166 -1.82 3.08 -0.33
CA GLY A 166 -1.80 4.50 -0.66
C GLY A 166 -2.22 4.79 -2.10
N GLN A 167 -1.77 3.96 -3.04
CA GLN A 167 -2.08 4.10 -4.47
C GLN A 167 -3.57 3.84 -4.75
N GLU A 168 -4.17 2.83 -4.11
CA GLU A 168 -5.60 2.56 -4.21
C GLU A 168 -6.43 3.70 -3.61
N PHE A 169 -6.04 4.20 -2.43
CA PHE A 169 -6.72 5.34 -1.83
C PHE A 169 -6.72 6.58 -2.75
N ILE A 170 -5.58 6.91 -3.35
CA ILE A 170 -5.47 8.03 -4.30
C ILE A 170 -6.34 7.78 -5.54
N SER A 171 -6.34 6.55 -6.06
CA SER A 171 -7.13 6.18 -7.23
C SER A 171 -8.63 6.31 -6.98
N ILE A 172 -9.10 5.99 -5.77
CA ILE A 172 -10.48 6.18 -5.33
C ILE A 172 -10.79 7.67 -5.15
N ALA A 173 -9.92 8.41 -4.44
CA ALA A 173 -10.10 9.84 -4.21
C ALA A 173 -10.23 10.62 -5.54
N ARG A 174 -9.54 10.17 -6.59
CA ARG A 174 -9.66 10.74 -7.95
C ARG A 174 -11.02 10.47 -8.61
N LYS A 175 -11.63 9.31 -8.40
CA LYS A 175 -12.92 8.94 -9.04
C LYS A 175 -14.12 9.65 -8.41
N SER A 176 -13.96 10.21 -7.21
CA SER A 176 -15.02 10.89 -6.46
C SER A 176 -15.10 12.42 -6.72
N HIS A 177 -14.20 12.94 -7.56
CA HIS A 177 -14.18 14.32 -8.06
C HIS A 177 -14.49 14.34 -9.55
#